data_AF-A0A7C5SXS5-F1
#
_entry.id   AF-A0A7C5SXS5-F1
#
_cell.length_a   1.000
_cell.length_b   1.000
_cell.length_c   1.000
_cell.angle_alpha   90.00
_cell.angle_beta   90.00
_cell.angle_gamma   90.00
#
_symmetry.space_group_name_H-M   'P 1'
#
loop_
_entity.id
_entity.type
_entity.pdbx_description
1 polymer ?
#
loop_
_entity_poly.entity_id
_entity_poly.type
_entity_poly.pdbx_seq_one_letter_code
_entity_poly.pdbx_strand_id
1 'polypeptide(L)'
;MQLRELSERQREFLKTVFEMEELPLDQELEEFLNSKGCKLYSCLGCGKLIFHDNYEFWNLTDCCDDNSKLVEGGLLCEVCYGKSAENLKDWILFRPTYMKPVEFRGKFNASDREL
;
A
#
# COMPACT_ATOMS: atom_id res chain seq x y z
N MET A 1 -16.67 1.05 13.59
CA MET A 1 -16.23 -0.29 14.03
C MET A 1 -15.49 -0.10 15.33
N GLN A 2 -15.77 -0.95 16.31
CA GLN A 2 -15.13 -0.90 17.62
C GLN A 2 -13.77 -1.60 17.59
N LEU A 3 -12.86 -1.16 18.45
CA LEU A 3 -11.52 -1.75 18.55
C LEU A 3 -11.56 -3.25 18.93
N ARG A 4 -12.58 -3.70 19.67
CA ARG A 4 -12.80 -5.13 19.95
C ARG A 4 -13.10 -5.98 18.72
N GLU A 5 -13.64 -5.39 17.66
CA GLU A 5 -14.01 -6.09 16.42
C GLU A 5 -12.80 -6.36 15.52
N LEU A 6 -11.68 -5.69 15.76
CA LEU A 6 -10.42 -5.94 15.05
C LEU A 6 -9.90 -7.34 15.33
N SER A 7 -9.14 -7.88 14.39
CA SER A 7 -8.36 -9.09 14.66
C SER A 7 -7.28 -8.82 15.71
N GLU A 8 -6.79 -9.88 16.37
CA GLU A 8 -5.68 -9.78 17.33
C GLU A 8 -4.44 -9.13 16.69
N ARG A 9 -4.10 -9.55 15.46
CA ARG A 9 -2.98 -8.98 14.71
C ARG A 9 -3.11 -7.47 14.50
N GLN A 10 -4.31 -6.99 14.19
CA GLN A 10 -4.57 -5.56 14.00
C GLN A 10 -4.47 -4.76 15.29
N ARG A 11 -4.92 -5.35 16.41
CA ARG A 11 -4.76 -4.73 17.73
C ARG A 11 -3.29 -4.63 18.12
N GLU A 12 -2.52 -5.69 17.96
CA GLU A 12 -1.07 -5.67 18.24
C GLU A 12 -0.31 -4.70 17.32
N PHE A 13 -0.74 -4.57 16.07
CA PHE A 13 -0.21 -3.57 15.16
C PHE A 13 -0.46 -2.14 15.66
N LEU A 14 -1.69 -1.80 16.05
CA LEU A 14 -2.01 -0.49 16.63
C LEU A 14 -1.23 -0.21 17.92
N LYS A 15 -1.10 -1.21 18.80
CA LYS A 15 -0.28 -1.11 20.01
C LYS A 15 1.17 -0.79 19.69
N THR A 16 1.72 -1.43 18.66
CA THR A 16 3.10 -1.19 18.22
C THR A 16 3.26 0.22 17.67
N VAL A 17 2.38 0.66 16.78
CA VAL A 17 2.43 1.99 16.15
C VAL A 17 2.31 3.12 17.18
N PHE A 18 1.46 2.95 18.20
CA PHE A 18 1.25 3.97 19.24
C PHE A 18 2.03 3.74 20.54
N GLU A 19 2.92 2.75 20.57
CA GLU A 19 3.73 2.36 21.74
C GLU A 19 2.89 2.14 23.02
N MET A 20 1.82 1.35 22.92
CA MET A 20 0.87 1.09 24.01
C MET A 20 0.83 -0.38 24.42
N GLU A 21 0.71 -0.67 25.72
CA GLU A 21 0.53 -2.04 26.22
C GLU A 21 -0.91 -2.55 26.03
N GLU A 22 -1.90 -1.68 26.24
CA GLU A 22 -3.32 -1.99 26.18
C GLU A 22 -4.09 -1.03 25.26
N LEU A 23 -5.11 -1.56 24.59
CA LEU A 23 -6.03 -0.78 23.73
C LEU A 23 -7.39 -0.62 24.41
N PRO A 24 -8.03 0.56 24.30
CA PRO A 24 -9.38 0.78 24.82
C PRO A 24 -10.43 0.07 23.95
N LEU A 25 -10.63 -1.23 24.16
CA LEU A 25 -11.40 -2.11 23.26
C LEU A 25 -12.86 -1.68 22.99
N ASP A 26 -13.47 -0.93 23.91
CA ASP A 26 -14.85 -0.44 23.79
C ASP A 26 -14.98 0.86 23.00
N GLN A 27 -13.87 1.49 22.62
CA GLN A 27 -13.86 2.72 21.83
C GLN A 27 -14.02 2.43 20.32
N GLU A 28 -14.68 3.33 19.59
CA GLU A 28 -14.71 3.30 18.12
C GLU A 28 -13.31 3.57 17.54
N LEU A 29 -12.93 2.79 16.53
CA LEU A 29 -11.61 2.89 15.88
C LEU A 29 -11.32 4.31 15.37
N GLU A 30 -12.30 4.94 14.73
CA GLU A 30 -12.13 6.28 14.15
C GLU A 30 -11.94 7.35 15.24
N GLU A 31 -12.67 7.25 16.36
CA GLU A 31 -12.48 8.13 17.51
C GLU A 31 -11.11 7.93 18.16
N PHE A 32 -10.66 6.68 18.30
CA PHE A 32 -9.34 6.36 18.82
C PHE A 32 -8.24 6.96 17.93
N LEU A 33 -8.28 6.72 16.63
CA LEU A 33 -7.30 7.26 15.68
C LEU A 33 -7.32 8.79 15.68
N ASN A 34 -8.49 9.42 15.66
CA ASN A 34 -8.60 10.88 15.73
C ASN A 34 -7.99 11.44 17.03
N SER A 35 -8.16 10.75 18.17
CA SER A 35 -7.53 11.14 19.44
C SER A 35 -6.00 11.09 19.41
N LYS A 36 -5.44 10.28 18.51
CA LYS A 36 -4.00 10.17 18.23
C LYS A 36 -3.54 11.08 17.09
N GLY A 37 -4.42 11.96 16.57
CA GLY A 37 -4.10 12.83 15.44
C GLY A 37 -4.05 12.09 14.09
N CYS A 38 -4.51 10.85 14.03
CA CYS A 38 -4.56 10.05 12.82
C CYS A 38 -5.92 10.15 12.15
N LYS A 39 -5.94 10.10 10.82
CA LYS A 39 -7.18 10.02 10.04
C LYS A 39 -7.27 8.68 9.33
N LEU A 40 -8.45 8.04 9.43
CA LEU A 40 -8.75 6.76 8.80
C LEU A 40 -9.34 6.95 7.39
N TYR A 41 -8.93 6.10 6.47
CA TYR A 41 -9.39 6.03 5.09
C TYR A 41 -9.66 4.58 4.70
N SER A 42 -10.57 4.42 3.74
CA SER A 42 -10.69 3.18 2.97
C SER A 42 -10.09 3.42 1.59
N CYS A 43 -9.16 2.57 1.18
CA CYS A 43 -8.53 2.63 -0.14
C CYS A 43 -9.61 2.56 -1.23
N LEU A 44 -9.63 3.54 -2.14
CA LEU A 44 -10.61 3.61 -3.21
C LEU A 44 -10.56 2.41 -4.18
N GLY A 45 -9.40 1.74 -4.29
CA GLY A 45 -9.22 0.62 -5.22
C GLY A 45 -9.53 -0.76 -4.63
N CYS A 46 -9.30 -0.98 -3.33
CA CYS A 46 -9.40 -2.32 -2.73
C CYS A 46 -10.11 -2.35 -1.37
N GLY A 47 -10.55 -1.21 -0.85
CA GLY A 47 -11.29 -1.11 0.41
C GLY A 47 -10.44 -1.25 1.68
N LYS A 48 -9.13 -1.54 1.56
CA LYS A 48 -8.22 -1.67 2.72
C LYS A 48 -8.23 -0.42 3.59
N LEU A 49 -8.21 -0.64 4.90
CA LEU A 49 -8.23 0.40 5.91
C LEU A 49 -6.81 0.93 6.12
N ILE A 50 -6.63 2.23 5.92
CA ILE A 50 -5.35 2.91 6.02
C ILE A 50 -5.53 4.14 6.89
N PHE A 51 -4.60 4.37 7.80
CA PHE A 51 -4.59 5.57 8.61
C PHE A 51 -3.25 6.29 8.49
N HIS A 52 -3.25 7.60 8.71
CA HIS A 52 -2.05 8.41 8.65
C HIS A 52 -2.12 9.58 9.63
N ASP A 53 -0.97 10.03 10.12
CA ASP A 53 -0.80 11.12 11.10
C ASP A 53 -0.37 12.46 10.45
N ASN A 54 -0.47 12.54 9.12
CA ASN A 54 0.07 13.58 8.23
C ASN A 54 1.57 13.46 7.90
N TYR A 55 2.27 12.46 8.44
CA TYR A 55 3.65 12.17 8.10
C TYR A 55 3.80 10.77 7.50
N GLU A 56 3.32 9.74 8.20
CA GLU A 56 3.42 8.34 7.80
C GLU A 56 2.03 7.72 7.55
N PHE A 57 1.99 6.71 6.68
CA PHE A 57 0.79 5.93 6.40
C PHE A 57 0.98 4.49 6.86
N TRP A 58 -0.08 3.93 7.44
CA TRP A 58 -0.12 2.56 7.92
C TRP A 58 -1.35 1.85 7.39
N ASN A 59 -1.16 0.61 6.95
CA ASN A 59 -2.23 -0.24 6.46
C ASN A 59 -2.71 -1.14 7.60
N LEU A 60 -3.87 -0.79 8.17
CA LEU A 60 -4.51 -1.55 9.23
C LEU A 60 -5.01 -2.91 8.74
N THR A 61 -5.35 -3.06 7.46
CA THR A 61 -5.80 -4.36 6.94
C THR A 61 -4.65 -5.36 6.83
N ASP A 62 -3.49 -4.93 6.36
CA ASP A 62 -2.33 -5.80 6.15
C ASP A 62 -1.34 -5.79 7.34
N CYS A 63 -1.50 -4.84 8.27
CA CYS A 63 -0.64 -4.61 9.44
C CYS A 63 0.82 -4.34 9.05
N CYS A 64 1.04 -3.31 8.22
CA CYS A 64 2.37 -2.87 7.78
C CYS A 64 2.38 -1.36 7.53
N ASP A 65 3.59 -0.80 7.41
CA ASP A 65 3.79 0.52 6.83
C ASP A 65 3.32 0.50 5.38
N ASP A 66 2.79 1.62 4.90
CA ASP A 66 2.25 1.73 3.54
C ASP A 66 2.74 3.03 2.90
N ASN A 67 3.10 3.01 1.63
CA ASN A 67 3.41 4.23 0.88
C ASN A 67 2.19 4.77 0.14
N SER A 68 1.07 4.86 0.86
CA SER A 68 -0.20 5.34 0.34
C SER A 68 -0.10 6.75 -0.22
N LYS A 69 -1.00 7.08 -1.14
CA LYS A 69 -1.11 8.43 -1.71
C LYS A 69 -2.52 8.97 -1.58
N LEU A 70 -2.58 10.22 -1.12
CA LEU A 70 -3.79 11.04 -1.20
C LEU A 70 -3.97 11.47 -2.65
N VAL A 71 -5.16 11.23 -3.18
CA VAL A 71 -5.56 11.58 -4.54
C VAL A 71 -6.85 12.40 -4.47
N GLU A 72 -7.25 13.00 -5.59
CA GLU A 72 -8.54 13.67 -5.66
C GLU A 72 -9.68 12.69 -5.29
N GLY A 73 -10.45 13.03 -4.26
CA GLY A 73 -11.56 12.22 -3.76
C GLY A 73 -11.21 11.15 -2.71
N GLY A 74 -9.95 10.96 -2.32
CA GLY A 74 -9.63 10.03 -1.22
C GLY A 74 -8.18 9.56 -1.17
N LEU A 75 -8.00 8.25 -0.97
CA LEU A 75 -6.70 7.62 -0.76
C LEU A 75 -6.57 6.32 -1.57
N LEU A 76 -5.39 6.08 -2.12
CA LEU A 76 -4.99 4.81 -2.71
C LEU A 76 -3.83 4.21 -1.90
N CYS A 77 -3.96 2.92 -1.55
CA CYS A 77 -2.85 2.17 -0.96
C CYS A 77 -1.67 2.06 -1.92
N GLU A 78 -0.48 1.75 -1.42
CA GLU A 78 0.73 1.61 -2.22
C GLU A 78 0.52 0.75 -3.48
N VAL A 79 -0.14 -0.40 -3.33
CA VAL A 79 -0.39 -1.33 -4.44
C VAL A 79 -1.36 -0.74 -5.48
N CYS A 80 -2.43 -0.09 -5.03
CA CYS A 80 -3.43 0.50 -5.92
C CYS A 80 -2.89 1.76 -6.61
N TYR A 81 -2.14 2.59 -5.88
CA TYR A 81 -1.47 3.74 -6.44
C TYR A 81 -0.41 3.32 -7.46
N GLY A 82 0.36 2.27 -7.17
CA GLY A 82 1.36 1.71 -8.08
C GLY A 82 0.80 1.32 -9.46
N LYS A 83 -0.48 0.91 -9.50
CA LYS A 83 -1.22 0.55 -10.73
C LYS A 83 -2.03 1.70 -11.33
N SER A 84 -2.08 2.86 -10.66
CA SER A 84 -2.89 3.99 -11.12
C SER A 84 -2.30 4.60 -12.40
N ALA A 85 -3.18 5.17 -13.24
CA ALA A 85 -2.74 5.88 -14.43
C ALA A 85 -1.79 7.04 -14.08
N GLU A 86 -2.01 7.69 -12.94
CA GLU A 86 -1.15 8.76 -12.44
C GLU A 86 0.30 8.29 -12.22
N ASN A 87 0.49 7.18 -11.52
CA ASN A 87 1.82 6.61 -11.30
C ASN A 87 2.46 6.03 -12.60
N LEU A 88 1.64 5.57 -13.55
CA LEU A 88 2.12 5.01 -14.82
C LEU A 88 2.38 6.05 -15.92
N LYS A 89 1.92 7.30 -15.76
CA LYS A 89 2.16 8.38 -16.74
C LYS A 89 3.66 8.58 -16.98
N ASP A 90 4.46 8.53 -15.93
CA ASP A 90 5.91 8.66 -16.03
C ASP A 90 6.51 7.50 -16.83
N TRP A 91 6.04 6.27 -16.65
CA TRP A 91 6.51 5.10 -17.39
C TRP A 91 6.22 5.16 -18.90
N ILE A 92 5.07 5.71 -19.29
CA ILE A 92 4.69 5.83 -20.71
C ILE A 92 5.54 6.92 -21.39
N LEU A 93 5.88 7.99 -20.67
CA LEU A 93 6.70 9.09 -21.18
C LEU A 93 8.20 8.81 -21.11
N PHE A 94 8.64 7.89 -20.24
CA PHE A 94 10.01 7.41 -20.15
C PHE A 94 10.28 6.35 -21.23
N ARG A 95 10.33 6.75 -22.51
CA ARG A 95 11.07 5.95 -23.51
C ARG A 95 12.56 6.04 -23.15
N PRO A 96 13.23 4.95 -22.74
CA PRO A 96 14.66 5.00 -22.49
C PRO A 96 15.35 5.37 -23.81
N THR A 97 16.00 6.53 -23.88
CA THR A 97 16.81 6.95 -25.04
C THR A 97 18.06 6.09 -25.24
N TYR A 98 18.36 5.22 -24.27
CA TYR A 98 19.49 4.31 -24.27
C TYR A 98 19.02 2.85 -24.27
N MET A 99 18.24 2.44 -25.28
CA MET A 99 18.12 1.01 -25.58
C MET A 99 19.44 0.55 -26.21
N LYS A 100 20.30 -0.12 -25.42
CA LYS A 100 21.42 -0.87 -26.00
C LYS A 100 20.84 -2.14 -26.64
N PRO A 101 21.10 -2.40 -27.93
CA PRO A 101 20.81 -3.70 -28.50
C PRO A 101 21.60 -4.76 -27.73
N VAL A 102 20.89 -5.72 -27.13
CA VAL A 102 21.51 -6.88 -26.50
C VAL A 102 21.82 -7.87 -27.62
N GLU A 103 23.09 -7.99 -27.98
CA GLU A 103 23.54 -9.12 -28.80
C GLU A 103 23.58 -10.38 -27.93
N PHE A 104 22.60 -11.27 -28.12
CA PHE A 104 22.68 -12.61 -27.55
C PHE A 104 23.79 -13.40 -28.27
N ARG A 105 25.01 -13.37 -27.72
CA ARG A 105 26.09 -14.28 -28.17
C ARG A 105 25.88 -15.67 -27.57
N GLY A 106 24.85 -16.36 -28.05
CA GLY A 106 24.66 -17.79 -27.86
C GLY A 106 24.62 -18.47 -29.21
N LYS A 107 25.35 -19.57 -29.39
CA LYS A 107 25.07 -20.49 -30.49
C LYS A 107 23.72 -21.12 -30.19
N PHE A 108 22.64 -20.57 -30.73
CA PHE A 108 21.39 -21.30 -30.86
C PHE A 108 21.67 -22.47 -31.81
N ASN A 109 21.97 -23.64 -31.24
CA ASN A 109 21.73 -24.89 -31.95
C ASN A 109 20.21 -25.13 -31.89
N ALA A 110 19.45 -24.32 -32.63
CA ALA A 110 18.10 -24.72 -32.99
C ALA A 110 18.27 -25.83 -34.03
N SER A 111 18.13 -27.08 -33.60
CA SER A 111 17.87 -28.15 -34.56
C SER A 111 16.47 -27.92 -35.11
N ASP A 112 16.35 -27.59 -36.40
CA ASP A 112 15.10 -27.51 -37.14
C ASP A 112 14.41 -28.89 -37.25
N ARG A 113 13.90 -29.41 -36.13
CA ARG A 113 12.92 -30.49 -35.98
C ARG A 113 12.33 -30.28 -34.57
N GLU A 114 11.09 -29.88 -34.36
CA GLU A 114 9.84 -30.45 -34.87
C GLU A 114 8.76 -29.36 -34.95
N LEU A 115 8.16 -29.23 -36.14
CA LEU A 115 6.79 -28.78 -36.39
C LEU A 115 6.01 -30.01 -36.85
#